data_AF-A0A0K0DLJ9-F1
#
_entry.id   AF-A0A0K0DLJ9-F1
#
_cell.length_a   1.000
_cell.length_b   1.000
_cell.length_c   1.000
_cell.angle_alpha   90.00
_cell.angle_beta   90.00
_cell.angle_gamma   90.00
#
_symmetry.space_group_name_H-M   'P 1'
#
loop_
_entity.id
_entity.type
_entity.pdbx_description
1 polymer ?
#
loop_
_entity_poly.entity_id
_entity_poly.type
_entity_poly.pdbx_seq_one_letter_code
_entity_poly.pdbx_strand_id
1 'polypeptide(L)'
;MDEEHENGWKKLNMVTFFLSPSKAPNVLNGDKINATRYILLSNTKAPLLEDSFPEDKKKALELSLRRNERCYSEHSTLLYPSKLWQDWTHVEDLLYMAEIWLLTLEKRGCASILKSGATGLAQVCFLFGFLVKFSTPSAFFLQAFTLSLSAASYHDSHLEVSLSLSDLHRELAFGGLPVGVAVGDANARVRIAEDNTPFFEVSATAILYACGGGCLGEPVTLGKSPTKIPIKITKPETSILYIATSRKHLEQLRSTIHVSEVVSAPAHESELLALHRHGAVMGGLPMWFWFFLVILLLAFHAFLAKLLWSEWRKGDMTPYNPYLRNRYSSSHSY
;
A
#
# COMPACT_ATOMS: atom_id res chain seq x y z
N MET A 1 18.16 17.58 -19.44
CA MET A 1 18.07 16.78 -18.20
C MET A 1 19.26 15.85 -18.26
N ASP A 2 20.16 15.95 -17.30
CA ASP A 2 21.50 15.38 -17.44
C ASP A 2 21.45 13.87 -17.20
N GLU A 3 22.14 13.09 -18.04
CA GLU A 3 22.15 11.61 -17.99
C GLU A 3 22.58 11.10 -16.61
N GLU A 4 23.46 11.83 -15.93
CA GLU A 4 23.88 11.59 -14.55
C GLU A 4 22.70 11.65 -13.56
N HIS A 5 21.85 12.66 -13.69
CA HIS A 5 20.66 12.82 -12.84
C HIS A 5 19.66 11.68 -13.06
N GLU A 6 19.38 11.34 -14.31
CA GLU A 6 18.50 10.22 -14.65
C GLU A 6 19.03 8.89 -14.11
N ASN A 7 20.33 8.64 -14.25
CA ASN A 7 20.99 7.46 -13.72
C ASN A 7 20.99 7.42 -12.19
N GLY A 8 21.20 8.56 -11.52
CA GLY A 8 21.08 8.70 -10.08
C GLY A 8 19.68 8.32 -9.58
N TRP A 9 18.64 8.84 -10.23
CA TRP A 9 17.25 8.49 -9.91
C TRP A 9 16.92 7.03 -10.22
N LYS A 10 17.39 6.44 -11.31
CA LYS A 10 17.18 5.01 -11.59
C LYS A 10 17.78 4.13 -10.49
N LYS A 11 18.98 4.48 -10.03
CA LYS A 11 19.70 3.80 -8.94
C LYS A 11 18.98 3.93 -7.60
N LEU A 12 18.43 5.10 -7.31
CA LEU A 12 17.57 5.33 -6.15
C LEU A 12 16.34 4.41 -6.21
N ASN A 13 15.64 4.40 -7.34
CA ASN A 13 14.34 3.75 -7.52
C ASN A 13 14.34 2.20 -7.60
N MET A 14 15.40 1.52 -7.16
CA MET A 14 15.48 0.04 -7.19
C MET A 14 14.50 -0.63 -6.22
N VAL A 15 14.27 -0.04 -5.05
CA VAL A 15 13.27 -0.53 -4.09
C VAL A 15 11.92 0.07 -4.43
N THR A 16 10.91 -0.80 -4.48
CA THR A 16 9.57 -0.46 -4.94
C THR A 16 8.51 -0.76 -3.87
N PHE A 17 7.50 0.10 -3.83
CA PHE A 17 6.29 -0.10 -3.04
C PHE A 17 5.09 0.31 -3.90
N PHE A 18 4.01 -0.46 -3.83
CA PHE A 18 2.77 -0.24 -4.53
C PHE A 18 1.60 -0.51 -3.60
N LEU A 19 0.57 0.31 -3.72
CA LEU A 19 -0.68 0.19 -2.97
C LEU A 19 -1.84 0.45 -3.93
N SER A 20 -2.79 -0.47 -3.99
CA SER A 20 -3.93 -0.34 -4.89
C SER A 20 -4.76 0.90 -4.53
N PRO A 21 -5.24 1.66 -5.54
CA PRO A 21 -6.01 2.87 -5.29
C PRO A 21 -7.32 2.53 -4.57
N SER A 22 -7.73 3.44 -3.69
CA SER A 22 -8.92 3.33 -2.88
C SER A 22 -9.74 4.61 -2.98
N LYS A 23 -11.06 4.42 -3.12
CA LYS A 23 -12.06 5.50 -3.13
C LYS A 23 -12.71 5.73 -1.76
N ALA A 24 -12.38 4.89 -0.78
CA ALA A 24 -12.84 5.08 0.60
C ALA A 24 -12.41 6.46 1.14
N PRO A 25 -13.21 7.11 1.99
CA PRO A 25 -12.83 8.38 2.59
C PRO A 25 -11.66 8.20 3.57
N ASN A 26 -10.82 9.22 3.71
CA ASN A 26 -9.70 9.23 4.66
C ASN A 26 -8.76 8.01 4.53
N VAL A 27 -8.33 7.72 3.31
CA VAL A 27 -7.37 6.64 3.04
C VAL A 27 -6.15 7.15 2.30
N LEU A 28 -5.01 6.53 2.59
CA LEU A 28 -3.76 6.79 1.87
C LEU A 28 -3.80 6.16 0.48
N ASN A 29 -3.46 6.93 -0.55
CA ASN A 29 -3.33 6.47 -1.93
C ASN A 29 -1.89 6.60 -2.45
N GLY A 30 -1.60 5.91 -3.56
CA GLY A 30 -0.26 5.82 -4.14
C GLY A 30 0.32 7.17 -4.59
N ASP A 31 -0.53 8.13 -4.96
CA ASP A 31 -0.14 9.52 -5.26
C ASP A 31 0.53 10.21 -4.06
N LYS A 32 -0.12 10.15 -2.88
CA LYS A 32 0.44 10.72 -1.64
C LYS A 32 1.73 10.01 -1.24
N ILE A 33 1.79 8.68 -1.35
CA ILE A 33 3.02 7.89 -1.07
C ILE A 33 4.16 8.29 -2.02
N ASN A 34 3.90 8.35 -3.33
CA ASN A 34 4.91 8.67 -4.33
C ASN A 34 5.41 10.11 -4.19
N ALA A 35 4.52 11.05 -3.89
CA ALA A 35 4.87 12.44 -3.63
C ALA A 35 5.73 12.57 -2.37
N THR A 36 5.33 11.96 -1.25
CA THR A 36 6.13 11.94 -0.01
C THR A 36 7.50 11.31 -0.25
N ARG A 37 7.55 10.18 -0.98
CA ARG A 37 8.80 9.52 -1.37
C ARG A 37 9.72 10.44 -2.16
N TYR A 38 9.19 11.15 -3.15
CA TYR A 38 9.95 12.13 -3.93
C TYR A 38 10.47 13.29 -3.06
N ILE A 39 9.63 13.82 -2.19
CA ILE A 39 9.98 14.89 -1.24
C ILE A 39 11.13 14.45 -0.34
N LEU A 40 11.02 13.28 0.29
CA LEU A 40 12.03 12.77 1.21
C LEU A 40 13.38 12.56 0.51
N LEU A 41 13.37 11.96 -0.69
CA LEU A 41 14.57 11.76 -1.49
C LEU A 41 15.23 13.07 -1.92
N SER A 42 14.42 14.05 -2.32
CA SER A 42 14.95 15.35 -2.78
C SER A 42 15.53 16.17 -1.63
N ASN A 43 15.13 15.90 -0.39
CA ASN A 43 15.61 16.59 0.82
C ASN A 43 16.69 15.81 1.58
N THR A 44 17.08 14.62 1.09
CA THR A 44 18.11 13.79 1.74
C THR A 44 19.33 13.68 0.83
N LYS A 45 20.51 13.99 1.35
CA LYS A 45 21.75 13.83 0.58
C LYS A 45 22.01 12.36 0.26
N ALA A 46 22.67 12.12 -0.87
CA ALA A 46 23.12 10.80 -1.29
C ALA A 46 24.65 10.77 -1.44
N PRO A 47 25.45 10.83 -0.34
CA PRO A 47 26.90 10.99 -0.41
C PRO A 47 27.60 9.90 -1.23
N LEU A 48 27.02 8.71 -1.30
CA LEU A 48 27.58 7.57 -2.02
C LEU A 48 27.32 7.58 -3.53
N LEU A 49 26.51 8.53 -4.02
CA LEU A 49 26.37 8.84 -5.44
C LEU A 49 27.24 10.04 -5.85
N GLU A 50 27.88 10.73 -4.90
CA GLU A 50 28.74 11.89 -5.19
C GLU A 50 30.15 11.41 -5.55
N ASP A 51 30.64 11.76 -6.75
CA ASP A 51 31.98 11.38 -7.22
C ASP A 51 33.12 11.96 -6.37
N SER A 52 32.88 13.08 -5.69
CA SER A 52 33.84 13.75 -4.82
C SER A 52 33.90 13.17 -3.40
N PHE A 53 33.10 12.15 -3.09
CA PHE A 53 33.05 11.57 -1.75
C PHE A 53 34.26 10.66 -1.47
N PRO A 54 34.98 10.84 -0.35
CA PRO A 54 36.18 10.05 -0.05
C PRO A 54 35.94 8.54 -0.02
N GLU A 55 36.77 7.78 -0.73
CA GLU A 55 36.64 6.31 -0.88
C GLU A 55 36.80 5.53 0.44
N ASP A 56 37.56 6.06 1.40
CA ASP A 56 37.67 5.54 2.77
C ASP A 56 36.33 5.66 3.52
N LYS A 57 35.63 6.79 3.36
CA LYS A 57 34.31 7.03 3.95
C LYS A 57 33.23 6.18 3.28
N LYS A 58 33.34 5.97 1.96
CA LYS A 58 32.43 5.13 1.18
C LYS A 58 32.41 3.68 1.65
N LYS A 59 33.59 3.07 1.81
CA LYS A 59 33.73 1.70 2.33
C LYS A 59 33.20 1.53 3.75
N ALA A 60 33.43 2.51 4.62
CA ALA A 60 32.90 2.49 5.99
C ALA A 60 31.36 2.50 6.01
N LEU A 61 30.77 3.25 5.09
CA LEU A 61 29.33 3.35 4.95
C LEU A 61 28.71 2.04 4.47
N GLU A 62 29.32 1.42 3.46
CA GLU A 62 28.94 0.09 2.96
C GLU A 62 29.01 -1.00 4.04
N LEU A 63 29.97 -0.91 4.97
CA LEU A 63 30.09 -1.83 6.10
C LEU A 63 28.99 -1.63 7.15
N SER A 64 28.62 -0.38 7.46
CA SER A 64 27.50 -0.08 8.37
C SER A 64 26.18 -0.62 7.82
N LEU A 65 26.02 -0.57 6.50
CA LEU A 65 24.83 -1.06 5.81
C LEU A 65 24.64 -2.58 5.92
N ARG A 66 25.73 -3.33 6.13
CA ARG A 66 25.67 -4.79 6.38
C ARG A 66 25.20 -5.13 7.80
N ARG A 67 25.26 -4.19 8.74
CA ARG A 67 24.80 -4.36 10.14
C ARG A 67 23.39 -3.82 10.38
N ASN A 68 22.59 -3.60 9.34
CA ASN A 68 21.23 -3.03 9.45
C ASN A 68 20.19 -4.01 10.03
N GLU A 69 20.62 -4.88 10.93
CA GLU A 69 19.73 -5.67 11.76
C GLU A 69 18.77 -4.71 12.49
N ARG A 70 17.48 -4.97 12.34
CA ARG A 70 16.35 -4.28 12.99
C ARG A 70 16.05 -2.87 12.49
N CYS A 71 16.42 -2.50 11.26
CA CYS A 71 15.80 -1.30 10.66
C CYS A 71 14.30 -1.51 10.51
N TYR A 72 13.56 -0.63 11.20
CA TYR A 72 12.11 -0.58 11.31
C TYR A 72 11.52 -1.82 11.99
N SER A 73 11.28 -1.74 13.28
CA SER A 73 10.74 -2.84 14.10
C SER A 73 9.39 -2.48 14.73
N GLU A 74 8.40 -2.18 13.90
CA GLU A 74 7.07 -1.70 14.31
C GLU A 74 5.96 -2.04 13.31
N HIS A 75 4.73 -1.65 13.65
CA HIS A 75 3.56 -1.66 12.77
C HIS A 75 3.76 -0.80 11.51
N SER A 76 2.95 -1.05 10.49
CA SER A 76 3.00 -0.32 9.22
C SER A 76 2.76 1.19 9.39
N THR A 77 3.46 2.01 8.62
CA THR A 77 3.19 3.46 8.52
C THR A 77 1.99 3.78 7.62
N LEU A 78 1.25 2.80 7.09
CA LEU A 78 0.10 3.01 6.20
C LEU A 78 -1.12 3.64 6.89
N LEU A 79 -1.13 3.74 8.22
CA LEU A 79 -2.20 4.37 8.98
C LEU A 79 -2.42 5.83 8.53
N TYR A 80 -3.65 6.13 8.14
CA TYR A 80 -4.09 7.45 7.71
C TYR A 80 -5.46 7.79 8.30
N PRO A 81 -5.68 9.02 8.81
CA PRO A 81 -4.71 10.10 8.92
C PRO A 81 -3.66 9.83 10.01
N SER A 82 -2.44 10.34 9.84
CA SER A 82 -1.38 10.27 10.85
C SER A 82 -0.42 11.44 10.76
N LYS A 83 0.43 11.62 11.78
CA LYS A 83 1.48 12.66 11.81
C LYS A 83 2.48 12.53 10.65
N LEU A 84 2.57 11.35 10.03
CA LEU A 84 3.45 11.10 8.89
C LEU A 84 2.85 11.60 7.56
N TRP A 85 1.52 11.63 7.44
CA TRP A 85 0.83 11.94 6.18
C TRP A 85 0.14 13.31 6.23
N GLN A 86 0.90 14.34 6.57
CA GLN A 86 0.42 15.72 6.56
C GLN A 86 0.24 16.24 5.13
N ASP A 87 -0.57 17.28 4.97
CA ASP A 87 -0.64 18.03 3.71
C ASP A 87 0.50 19.06 3.67
N TRP A 88 1.00 19.35 2.47
CA TRP A 88 2.20 20.19 2.27
C TRP A 88 1.88 21.39 1.36
N THR A 89 0.85 22.15 1.71
CA THR A 89 0.45 23.34 0.92
C THR A 89 1.52 24.42 0.96
N HIS A 90 2.29 24.51 2.05
CA HIS A 90 3.42 25.42 2.20
C HIS A 90 4.76 24.67 2.30
N VAL A 91 5.85 25.38 2.01
CA VAL A 91 7.21 24.80 2.03
C VAL A 91 7.60 24.39 3.45
N GLU A 92 7.17 25.16 4.45
CA GLU A 92 7.39 24.89 5.87
C GLU A 92 6.75 23.56 6.28
N ASP A 93 5.51 23.29 5.82
CA ASP A 93 4.81 22.04 6.09
C ASP A 93 5.50 20.84 5.44
N LEU A 94 6.03 21.04 4.21
CA LEU A 94 6.81 20.04 3.49
C LEU A 94 8.08 19.65 4.25
N LEU A 95 8.84 20.66 4.72
CA LEU A 95 10.07 20.44 5.48
C LEU A 95 9.77 19.77 6.82
N TYR A 96 8.72 20.21 7.51
CA TYR A 96 8.29 19.62 8.77
C TYR A 96 7.85 18.15 8.61
N MET A 97 7.09 17.85 7.56
CA MET A 97 6.72 16.47 7.20
C MET A 97 7.98 15.62 6.96
N ALA A 98 8.93 16.13 6.18
CA ALA A 98 10.19 15.43 5.91
C ALA A 98 10.97 15.15 7.20
N GLU A 99 11.07 16.13 8.10
CA GLU A 99 11.73 15.98 9.40
C GLU A 99 11.06 14.89 10.26
N ILE A 100 9.73 14.87 10.35
CA ILE A 100 9.00 13.84 11.12
C ILE A 100 9.26 12.44 10.56
N TRP A 101 9.28 12.28 9.24
CA TRP A 101 9.59 10.99 8.60
C TRP A 101 11.01 10.53 8.93
N LEU A 102 11.99 11.41 8.76
CA LEU A 102 13.39 11.12 9.07
C LEU A 102 13.56 10.74 10.55
N LEU A 103 12.97 11.53 11.45
CA LEU A 103 12.99 11.27 12.88
C LEU A 103 12.32 9.93 13.21
N THR A 104 11.19 9.62 12.60
CA THR A 104 10.47 8.37 12.82
C THR A 104 11.33 7.18 12.42
N LEU A 105 11.86 7.18 11.20
CA LEU A 105 12.73 6.11 10.72
C LEU A 105 13.99 5.96 11.60
N GLU A 106 14.58 7.07 12.06
CA GLU A 106 15.74 7.05 12.97
C GLU A 106 15.39 6.37 14.30
N LYS A 107 14.30 6.81 14.94
CA LYS A 107 13.84 6.29 16.23
C LYS A 107 13.34 4.84 16.15
N ARG A 108 12.97 4.36 14.96
CA ARG A 108 12.57 2.96 14.71
C ARG A 108 13.72 2.05 14.25
N GLY A 109 14.97 2.45 14.49
CA GLY A 109 16.14 1.57 14.28
C GLY A 109 16.77 1.66 12.89
N CYS A 110 16.26 2.51 11.99
CA CYS A 110 16.89 2.75 10.70
C CYS A 110 18.00 3.82 10.77
N ALA A 111 18.43 4.20 11.97
CA ALA A 111 19.47 5.21 12.16
C ALA A 111 20.75 4.87 11.38
N SER A 112 21.19 3.61 11.31
CA SER A 112 22.37 3.22 10.49
C SER A 112 22.16 3.48 8.99
N ILE A 113 20.97 3.17 8.49
CA ILE A 113 20.57 3.43 7.10
C ILE A 113 20.50 4.93 6.81
N LEU A 114 19.94 5.72 7.71
CA LEU A 114 19.84 7.17 7.56
C LEU A 114 21.19 7.87 7.76
N LYS A 115 21.99 7.42 8.73
CA LYS A 115 23.37 7.85 9.00
C LYS A 115 24.37 7.33 7.97
N SER A 116 23.92 6.61 6.94
CA SER A 116 24.70 6.63 5.70
C SER A 116 24.85 8.06 5.09
N GLY A 117 24.29 9.08 5.76
CA GLY A 117 24.65 10.49 5.68
C GLY A 117 25.56 11.10 6.80
N ALA A 118 26.07 10.38 7.82
CA ALA A 118 26.98 10.88 8.88
C ALA A 118 27.78 9.76 9.64
N THR A 119 29.11 9.81 9.53
CA THR A 119 30.24 8.91 9.95
C THR A 119 30.31 8.20 11.33
N GLY A 120 31.10 7.09 11.44
CA GLY A 120 31.87 6.70 12.65
C GLY A 120 32.40 5.22 12.81
N LEU A 121 33.72 5.02 12.61
CA LEU A 121 34.74 3.98 13.03
C LEU A 121 34.40 2.48 13.33
N ALA A 122 35.06 1.55 12.62
CA ALA A 122 36.16 0.70 13.11
C ALA A 122 36.50 -0.48 12.14
N GLN A 123 37.79 -0.83 12.14
CA GLN A 123 38.58 -1.79 11.35
C GLN A 123 38.04 -3.24 11.29
N VAL A 124 38.53 -4.00 10.28
CA VAL A 124 38.55 -5.48 10.06
C VAL A 124 37.99 -5.82 8.65
N CYS A 125 38.88 -5.97 7.64
CA CYS A 125 39.28 -7.25 7.01
C CYS A 125 38.20 -7.82 6.03
N PHE A 126 38.45 -8.31 4.82
CA PHE A 126 39.64 -8.79 4.12
C PHE A 126 39.42 -8.57 2.60
N LEU A 127 40.52 -8.32 1.90
CA LEU A 127 40.85 -8.82 0.56
C LEU A 127 39.80 -9.76 -0.07
N PHE A 128 39.17 -9.37 -1.17
CA PHE A 128 39.03 -10.21 -2.38
C PHE A 128 38.53 -9.32 -3.52
N GLY A 129 39.38 -9.14 -4.52
CA GLY A 129 39.05 -8.46 -5.77
C GLY A 129 38.10 -9.32 -6.60
N PHE A 130 36.82 -9.22 -6.32
CA PHE A 130 35.78 -9.76 -7.18
C PHE A 130 34.72 -8.69 -7.41
N LEU A 131 34.33 -8.57 -8.68
CA LEU A 131 33.27 -7.70 -9.19
C LEU A 131 31.93 -8.07 -8.53
N VAL A 132 31.73 -7.62 -7.30
CA VAL A 132 30.42 -7.66 -6.66
C VAL A 132 29.62 -6.51 -7.27
N LYS A 133 28.48 -6.85 -7.85
CA LYS A 133 27.51 -5.89 -8.38
C LYS A 133 26.96 -5.10 -7.19
N PHE A 134 27.61 -3.97 -6.86
CA PHE A 134 27.26 -3.16 -5.70
C PHE A 134 25.89 -2.51 -5.90
N SER A 135 24.92 -2.90 -5.07
CA SER A 135 23.67 -2.16 -4.93
C SER A 135 23.98 -0.74 -4.46
N THR A 136 23.45 0.24 -5.17
CA THR A 136 23.79 1.64 -5.00
C THR A 136 23.21 2.21 -3.72
N PRO A 137 23.96 2.99 -2.92
CA PRO A 137 23.64 3.07 -1.50
C PRO A 137 22.60 4.12 -1.11
N SER A 138 22.17 4.95 -2.05
CA SER A 138 21.02 5.82 -1.82
C SER A 138 19.67 5.06 -1.97
N ALA A 139 19.71 3.82 -2.47
CA ALA A 139 18.60 2.87 -2.39
C ALA A 139 18.28 2.46 -0.94
N PHE A 140 19.21 2.67 0.02
CA PHE A 140 19.00 2.30 1.41
C PHE A 140 17.95 3.18 2.12
N PHE A 141 17.86 4.47 1.79
CA PHE A 141 16.77 5.31 2.30
C PHE A 141 15.40 4.75 1.89
N LEU A 142 15.28 4.40 0.61
CA LEU A 142 14.07 3.82 0.05
C LEU A 142 13.76 2.44 0.59
N GLN A 143 14.79 1.68 0.96
CA GLN A 143 14.64 0.47 1.73
C GLN A 143 13.99 0.77 3.10
N ALA A 144 14.51 1.71 3.89
CA ALA A 144 13.89 2.07 5.19
C ALA A 144 12.44 2.56 5.04
N PHE A 145 12.17 3.39 4.03
CA PHE A 145 10.80 3.84 3.73
C PHE A 145 9.88 2.67 3.35
N THR A 146 10.33 1.77 2.46
CA THR A 146 9.56 0.61 2.03
C THR A 146 9.34 -0.40 3.15
N LEU A 147 10.36 -0.65 3.98
CA LEU A 147 10.24 -1.45 5.20
C LEU A 147 9.18 -0.88 6.13
N SER A 148 9.14 0.45 6.32
CA SER A 148 8.14 1.10 7.16
C SER A 148 6.71 0.90 6.67
N LEU A 149 6.50 0.96 5.35
CA LEU A 149 5.18 0.79 4.73
C LEU A 149 4.74 -0.68 4.75
N SER A 150 5.67 -1.60 4.51
CA SER A 150 5.43 -3.04 4.52
C SER A 150 5.47 -3.66 5.92
N ALA A 151 5.69 -2.87 6.97
CA ALA A 151 5.96 -3.36 8.33
C ALA A 151 7.01 -4.48 8.35
N ALA A 152 8.02 -4.34 7.48
CA ALA A 152 9.05 -5.34 7.31
C ALA A 152 10.31 -4.96 8.07
N SER A 153 10.99 -5.95 8.65
CA SER A 153 12.18 -5.77 9.48
C SER A 153 13.24 -6.81 9.13
N TYR A 154 14.50 -6.38 9.13
CA TYR A 154 15.61 -7.34 9.03
C TYR A 154 15.96 -7.87 10.40
N HIS A 155 16.11 -9.19 10.50
CA HIS A 155 16.68 -9.88 11.65
C HIS A 155 17.88 -10.68 11.14
N ASP A 156 18.86 -10.94 12.01
CA ASP A 156 20.19 -11.54 11.78
C ASP A 156 20.44 -12.19 10.39
N SER A 157 19.56 -13.10 9.94
CA SER A 157 19.65 -13.73 8.61
C SER A 157 18.33 -13.88 7.83
N HIS A 158 17.29 -13.13 8.21
CA HIS A 158 15.98 -13.18 7.56
C HIS A 158 15.23 -11.85 7.58
N LEU A 159 14.29 -11.69 6.65
CA LEU A 159 13.35 -10.60 6.58
C LEU A 159 12.01 -11.07 7.17
N GLU A 160 11.48 -10.31 8.11
CA GLU A 160 10.15 -10.51 8.69
C GLU A 160 9.19 -9.46 8.15
N VAL A 161 7.91 -9.79 7.97
CA VAL A 161 6.85 -8.87 7.54
C VAL A 161 5.70 -8.98 8.53
N SER A 162 5.42 -7.89 9.23
CA SER A 162 4.51 -7.82 10.37
C SER A 162 3.31 -6.90 10.08
N LEU A 163 2.70 -7.06 8.90
CA LEU A 163 1.49 -6.32 8.54
C LEU A 163 0.31 -6.75 9.41
N SER A 164 -0.52 -5.79 9.79
CA SER A 164 -1.77 -6.04 10.49
C SER A 164 -2.87 -6.47 9.51
N LEU A 165 -3.93 -7.11 10.01
CA LEU A 165 -5.09 -7.43 9.18
C LEU A 165 -5.70 -6.21 8.50
N SER A 166 -5.71 -5.07 9.19
CA SER A 166 -6.23 -3.81 8.64
C SER A 166 -5.43 -3.28 7.47
N ASP A 167 -4.15 -3.64 7.36
CA ASP A 167 -3.28 -3.24 6.24
C ASP A 167 -3.57 -4.08 4.98
N LEU A 168 -4.22 -5.24 5.13
CA LEU A 168 -4.45 -6.23 4.07
C LEU A 168 -5.79 -6.05 3.33
N HIS A 169 -6.60 -5.06 3.69
CA HIS A 169 -7.88 -4.74 3.03
C HIS A 169 -7.73 -4.35 1.54
N ARG A 170 -6.49 -4.21 1.06
CA ARG A 170 -6.13 -3.75 -0.28
C ARG A 170 -4.94 -4.54 -0.81
N GLU A 171 -4.83 -4.60 -2.13
CA GLU A 171 -3.63 -5.19 -2.73
C GLU A 171 -2.43 -4.25 -2.50
N LEU A 172 -1.33 -4.81 -2.02
CA LEU A 172 -0.06 -4.12 -1.80
C LEU A 172 1.06 -4.93 -2.41
N ALA A 173 2.11 -4.29 -2.88
CA ALA A 173 3.31 -4.98 -3.34
C ALA A 173 4.55 -4.21 -2.93
N PHE A 174 5.60 -4.93 -2.58
CA PHE A 174 6.91 -4.37 -2.27
C PHE A 174 8.00 -5.29 -2.80
N GLY A 175 9.10 -4.69 -3.24
CA GLY A 175 10.13 -5.43 -3.95
C GLY A 175 11.48 -4.73 -3.98
N GLY A 176 12.50 -5.48 -4.39
CA GLY A 176 13.89 -5.05 -4.32
C GLY A 176 14.45 -5.04 -2.91
N LEU A 177 13.90 -5.84 -1.99
CA LEU A 177 14.38 -5.95 -0.61
C LEU A 177 15.50 -6.99 -0.50
N PRO A 178 16.76 -6.59 -0.22
CA PRO A 178 17.87 -7.52 -0.18
C PRO A 178 17.78 -8.46 1.04
N VAL A 179 17.70 -9.78 0.81
CA VAL A 179 17.70 -10.80 1.87
C VAL A 179 19.05 -11.49 1.91
N GLY A 180 19.76 -11.30 3.02
CA GLY A 180 21.17 -11.72 3.16
C GLY A 180 22.11 -10.81 2.36
N VAL A 181 23.35 -10.68 2.84
CA VAL A 181 24.34 -9.77 2.23
C VAL A 181 24.65 -10.20 0.79
N ALA A 182 24.06 -9.50 -0.18
CA ALA A 182 24.23 -9.73 -1.62
C ALA A 182 23.83 -11.13 -2.12
N VAL A 183 22.89 -11.81 -1.45
CA VAL A 183 22.43 -13.15 -1.87
C VAL A 183 21.30 -13.06 -2.89
N GLY A 184 20.25 -12.29 -2.58
CA GLY A 184 19.16 -12.05 -3.51
C GLY A 184 18.15 -11.06 -2.96
N ASP A 185 17.29 -10.55 -3.85
CA ASP A 185 16.23 -9.60 -3.51
C ASP A 185 14.89 -10.32 -3.47
N ALA A 186 14.12 -10.07 -2.41
CA ALA A 186 12.77 -10.55 -2.25
C ALA A 186 11.75 -9.53 -2.79
N ASN A 187 10.70 -10.07 -3.39
CA ASN A 187 9.51 -9.33 -3.80
C ASN A 187 8.29 -10.06 -3.25
N ALA A 188 7.37 -9.31 -2.64
CA ALA A 188 6.12 -9.86 -2.14
C ALA A 188 4.96 -8.96 -2.56
N ARG A 189 3.84 -9.59 -2.92
CA ARG A 189 2.59 -8.93 -3.23
C ARG A 189 1.45 -9.59 -2.48
N VAL A 190 0.62 -8.81 -1.81
CA VAL A 190 -0.65 -9.27 -1.25
C VAL A 190 -1.70 -9.12 -2.33
N ARG A 191 -2.45 -10.19 -2.54
CA ARG A 191 -3.62 -10.21 -3.40
C ARG A 191 -4.82 -10.68 -2.61
N ILE A 192 -6.00 -10.32 -3.11
CA ILE A 192 -7.27 -10.75 -2.53
C ILE A 192 -7.88 -11.77 -3.50
N ALA A 193 -8.18 -12.97 -3.00
CA ALA A 193 -8.81 -14.02 -3.78
C ALA A 193 -10.31 -13.72 -4.02
N GLU A 194 -10.97 -14.58 -4.82
CA GLU A 194 -12.39 -14.41 -5.16
C GLU A 194 -13.32 -14.54 -3.94
N ASP A 195 -12.90 -15.29 -2.93
CA ASP A 195 -13.56 -15.45 -1.64
C ASP A 195 -13.26 -14.33 -0.65
N ASN A 196 -12.63 -13.23 -1.11
CA ASN A 196 -12.16 -12.11 -0.30
C ASN A 196 -11.05 -12.43 0.71
N THR A 197 -10.42 -13.60 0.62
CA THR A 197 -9.30 -13.98 1.49
C THR A 197 -7.99 -13.41 0.96
N PRO A 198 -7.16 -12.74 1.80
CA PRO A 198 -5.87 -12.22 1.36
C PRO A 198 -4.80 -13.32 1.35
N PHE A 199 -3.93 -13.30 0.35
CA PHE A 199 -2.79 -14.22 0.23
C PHE A 199 -1.55 -13.49 -0.31
N PHE A 200 -0.37 -14.00 0.03
CA PHE A 200 0.88 -13.52 -0.55
C PHE A 200 1.18 -14.24 -1.86
N GLU A 201 1.75 -13.52 -2.82
CA GLU A 201 2.63 -14.10 -3.81
C GLU A 201 4.04 -13.55 -3.62
N VAL A 202 5.00 -14.45 -3.45
CA VAL A 202 6.37 -14.10 -3.12
C VAL A 202 7.31 -14.65 -4.19
N SER A 203 8.24 -13.82 -4.64
CA SER A 203 9.30 -14.21 -5.57
C SER A 203 10.64 -13.68 -5.10
N ALA A 204 11.71 -14.24 -5.63
CA ALA A 204 13.07 -13.86 -5.32
C ALA A 204 13.96 -13.87 -6.56
N THR A 205 14.97 -13.00 -6.60
CA THR A 205 15.94 -12.97 -7.71
C THR A 205 16.92 -14.15 -7.67
N ALA A 206 17.18 -14.68 -6.46
CA ALA A 206 17.95 -15.88 -6.17
C ALA A 206 17.10 -16.93 -5.45
N ILE A 207 17.68 -18.10 -5.18
CA ILE A 207 17.01 -19.13 -4.38
C ILE A 207 16.99 -18.69 -2.92
N LEU A 208 15.80 -18.39 -2.42
CA LEU A 208 15.52 -18.05 -1.02
C LEU A 208 14.48 -19.03 -0.47
N TYR A 209 14.20 -18.94 0.82
CA TYR A 209 13.17 -19.74 1.48
C TYR A 209 12.20 -18.83 2.20
N ALA A 210 10.93 -19.21 2.26
CA ALA A 210 9.93 -18.45 3.00
C ALA A 210 8.94 -19.34 3.76
N CYS A 211 8.37 -18.79 4.82
CA CYS A 211 7.25 -19.40 5.54
C CYS A 211 6.24 -18.32 5.95
N GLY A 212 4.96 -18.72 6.03
CA GLY A 212 3.90 -17.85 6.56
C GLY A 212 3.94 -17.76 8.09
N GLY A 213 2.96 -17.04 8.66
CA GLY A 213 2.85 -16.77 10.09
C GLY A 213 3.11 -17.98 11.01
N GLY A 214 3.94 -17.77 12.02
CA GLY A 214 4.38 -18.80 12.98
C GLY A 214 5.28 -19.90 12.42
N CYS A 215 5.59 -19.88 11.11
CA CYS A 215 6.50 -20.81 10.45
C CYS A 215 6.20 -22.31 10.74
N LEU A 216 4.92 -22.65 10.97
CA LEU A 216 4.51 -24.01 11.40
C LEU A 216 4.66 -25.07 10.31
N GLY A 217 4.52 -24.67 9.04
CA GLY A 217 4.68 -25.55 7.88
C GLY A 217 6.14 -25.63 7.42
N GLU A 218 6.44 -26.55 6.49
CA GLU A 218 7.76 -26.57 5.87
C GLU A 218 8.04 -25.29 5.08
N PRO A 219 9.26 -24.73 5.17
CA PRO A 219 9.63 -23.58 4.36
C PRO A 219 9.53 -23.88 2.86
N VAL A 220 8.92 -22.95 2.14
CA VAL A 220 8.74 -23.03 0.68
C VAL A 220 9.98 -22.43 0.01
N THR A 221 10.42 -23.04 -1.08
CA THR A 221 11.53 -22.52 -1.88
C THR A 221 11.02 -21.42 -2.81
N LEU A 222 11.66 -20.26 -2.76
CA LEU A 222 11.39 -19.12 -3.62
C LEU A 222 12.37 -19.09 -4.80
N GLY A 223 11.85 -18.66 -5.95
CA GLY A 223 12.66 -18.34 -7.12
C GLY A 223 12.04 -17.19 -7.89
N LYS A 224 12.40 -17.05 -9.17
CA LYS A 224 11.90 -15.96 -10.01
C LYS A 224 10.38 -16.02 -10.24
N SER A 225 9.81 -17.23 -10.25
CA SER A 225 8.38 -17.43 -10.37
C SER A 225 7.67 -17.12 -9.04
N PRO A 226 6.62 -16.26 -9.04
CA PRO A 226 5.82 -16.00 -7.84
C PRO A 226 5.20 -17.28 -7.27
N THR A 227 5.37 -17.46 -5.97
CA THR A 227 4.83 -18.60 -5.21
C THR A 227 3.75 -18.11 -4.26
N LYS A 228 2.59 -18.77 -4.26
CA LYS A 228 1.45 -18.41 -3.41
C LYS A 228 1.67 -18.92 -1.98
N ILE A 229 1.54 -18.05 -1.00
CA ILE A 229 1.64 -18.37 0.43
C ILE A 229 0.38 -17.83 1.13
N PRO A 230 -0.41 -18.69 1.80
CA PRO A 230 -1.58 -18.23 2.54
C PRO A 230 -1.17 -17.37 3.73
N ILE A 231 -1.90 -16.28 3.99
CA ILE A 231 -1.67 -15.43 5.16
C ILE A 231 -2.25 -16.13 6.39
N LYS A 232 -1.43 -16.21 7.43
CA LYS A 232 -1.80 -16.78 8.73
C LYS A 232 -1.53 -15.77 9.82
N ILE A 233 -2.42 -15.71 10.80
CA ILE A 233 -2.37 -14.83 11.96
C ILE A 233 -2.12 -15.70 13.18
N THR A 234 -1.33 -15.19 14.10
CA THR A 234 -0.95 -15.89 15.32
C THR A 234 -1.49 -15.17 16.55
N LYS A 235 -1.59 -15.90 17.67
CA LYS A 235 -1.76 -15.30 19.01
C LYS A 235 -0.61 -15.73 19.93
N PRO A 236 0.15 -14.79 20.54
CA PRO A 236 0.15 -13.34 20.26
C PRO A 236 0.52 -13.04 18.80
N GLU A 237 0.23 -11.82 18.34
CA GLU A 237 0.54 -11.40 16.97
C GLU A 237 2.06 -11.44 16.73
N THR A 238 2.46 -12.15 15.68
CA THR A 238 3.83 -12.22 15.17
C THR A 238 3.83 -11.85 13.70
N SER A 239 5.02 -11.82 13.09
CA SER A 239 5.15 -11.61 11.65
C SER A 239 4.39 -12.68 10.86
N ILE A 240 3.80 -12.25 9.75
CA ILE A 240 2.92 -13.06 8.91
C ILE A 240 3.66 -13.67 7.70
N LEU A 241 4.87 -13.21 7.43
CA LEU A 241 5.77 -13.74 6.40
C LEU A 241 7.22 -13.61 6.86
N TYR A 242 8.00 -14.67 6.68
CA TYR A 242 9.43 -14.73 6.94
C TYR A 242 10.15 -15.16 5.66
N ILE A 243 11.26 -14.52 5.32
CA ILE A 243 12.08 -14.84 4.14
C ILE A 243 13.55 -14.92 4.55
N ALA A 244 14.22 -16.03 4.26
CA ALA A 244 15.62 -16.24 4.64
C ALA A 244 16.44 -16.87 3.51
N THR A 245 17.77 -16.80 3.64
CA THR A 245 18.71 -17.48 2.73
C THR A 245 18.87 -18.97 3.02
N SER A 246 18.54 -19.41 4.25
CA SER A 246 18.71 -20.79 4.70
C SER A 246 17.39 -21.40 5.14
N ARG A 247 17.04 -22.56 4.57
CA ARG A 247 15.88 -23.37 4.98
C ARG A 247 15.99 -23.78 6.46
N LYS A 248 17.17 -24.25 6.87
CA LYS A 248 17.42 -24.70 8.24
C LYS A 248 17.21 -23.58 9.26
N HIS A 249 17.52 -22.34 8.90
CA HIS A 249 17.29 -21.18 9.77
C HIS A 249 15.80 -20.95 10.03
N LEU A 250 14.95 -21.04 9.00
CA LEU A 250 13.49 -20.96 9.16
C LEU A 250 12.92 -22.14 9.97
N GLU A 251 13.47 -23.34 9.78
CA GLU A 251 13.10 -24.51 10.60
C GLU A 251 13.49 -24.35 12.07
N GLN A 252 14.60 -23.66 12.37
CA GLN A 252 15.00 -23.32 13.72
C GLN A 252 14.11 -22.23 14.32
N LEU A 253 13.78 -21.17 13.55
CA LEU A 253 12.86 -20.10 13.96
C LEU A 253 11.50 -20.63 14.39
N ARG A 254 11.00 -21.69 13.73
CA ARG A 254 9.77 -22.38 14.15
C ARG A 254 9.80 -22.81 15.63
N SER A 255 10.96 -23.20 16.16
CA SER A 255 11.10 -23.62 17.55
C SER A 255 11.19 -22.46 18.55
N THR A 256 11.46 -21.24 18.08
CA THR A 256 11.61 -20.04 18.90
C THR A 256 10.37 -19.15 18.89
N ILE A 257 9.44 -19.36 17.95
CA ILE A 257 8.18 -18.62 17.87
C ILE A 257 7.13 -19.29 18.76
N HIS A 258 6.85 -18.67 19.91
CA HIS A 258 5.88 -19.17 20.87
C HIS A 258 4.49 -18.59 20.58
N VAL A 259 3.63 -19.41 19.97
CA VAL A 259 2.24 -19.04 19.63
C VAL A 259 1.28 -20.08 20.19
N SER A 260 0.15 -19.62 20.72
CA SER A 260 -0.92 -20.48 21.23
C SER A 260 -1.89 -20.92 20.13
N GLU A 261 -2.09 -20.06 19.13
CA GLU A 261 -3.04 -20.27 18.05
C GLU A 261 -2.46 -19.72 16.74
N VAL A 262 -2.69 -20.46 15.65
CA VAL A 262 -2.37 -20.02 14.28
C VAL A 262 -3.57 -20.31 13.39
N VAL A 263 -4.20 -19.25 12.89
CA VAL A 263 -5.40 -19.33 12.04
C VAL A 263 -5.11 -18.70 10.69
N SER A 264 -5.76 -19.20 9.64
CA SER A 264 -5.75 -18.53 8.33
C SER A 264 -6.41 -17.16 8.47
N ALA A 265 -5.91 -16.17 7.73
CA ALA A 265 -6.53 -14.85 7.68
C ALA A 265 -8.00 -14.98 7.23
N PRO A 266 -8.95 -14.33 7.93
CA PRO A 266 -10.35 -14.36 7.54
C PRO A 266 -10.55 -13.61 6.22
N ALA A 267 -11.58 -14.01 5.49
CA ALA A 267 -12.08 -13.26 4.35
C ALA A 267 -12.50 -11.85 4.79
N HIS A 268 -12.15 -10.83 4.00
CA HIS A 268 -12.59 -9.47 4.25
C HIS A 268 -14.09 -9.31 3.99
N GLU A 269 -14.73 -8.44 4.77
CA GLU A 269 -16.13 -8.09 4.57
C GLU A 269 -16.34 -7.48 3.18
N SER A 270 -17.37 -7.95 2.46
CA SER A 270 -17.66 -7.49 1.10
C SER A 270 -17.96 -6.00 1.04
N GLU A 271 -18.63 -5.47 2.07
CA GLU A 271 -18.96 -4.05 2.23
C GLU A 271 -17.70 -3.18 2.34
N LEU A 272 -16.72 -3.63 3.12
CA LEU A 272 -15.44 -2.97 3.28
C LEU A 272 -14.65 -2.93 1.96
N LEU A 273 -14.62 -4.06 1.23
CA LEU A 273 -13.97 -4.11 -0.09
C LEU A 273 -14.71 -3.25 -1.12
N ALA A 274 -16.05 -3.23 -1.08
CA ALA A 274 -16.86 -2.37 -1.94
C ALA A 274 -16.59 -0.88 -1.66
N LEU A 275 -16.43 -0.51 -0.39
CA LEU A 275 -16.04 0.84 0.01
C LEU A 275 -14.68 1.24 -0.58
N HIS A 276 -13.67 0.37 -0.50
CA HIS A 276 -12.36 0.65 -1.10
C HIS A 276 -12.41 0.74 -2.63
N ARG A 277 -13.16 -0.16 -3.30
CA ARG A 277 -13.23 -0.21 -4.78
C ARG A 277 -14.10 0.91 -5.39
N HIS A 278 -15.22 1.23 -4.75
CA HIS A 278 -16.26 2.08 -5.31
C HIS A 278 -16.48 3.39 -4.56
N GLY A 279 -16.01 3.52 -3.32
CA GLY A 279 -16.20 4.72 -2.48
C GLY A 279 -17.54 4.74 -1.76
N ALA A 280 -18.33 3.67 -1.87
CA ALA A 280 -19.60 3.50 -1.20
C ALA A 280 -19.77 2.05 -0.73
N VAL A 281 -20.35 1.88 0.47
CA VAL A 281 -20.57 0.58 1.13
C VAL A 281 -21.41 -0.36 0.26
N MET A 282 -22.39 0.19 -0.46
CA MET A 282 -23.31 -0.57 -1.33
C MET A 282 -22.69 -0.97 -2.68
N GLY A 283 -21.42 -0.64 -2.93
CA GLY A 283 -20.85 -0.69 -4.27
C GLY A 283 -21.50 0.35 -5.19
N GLY A 284 -20.78 0.83 -6.21
CA GLY A 284 -21.38 1.75 -7.16
C GLY A 284 -22.51 1.04 -7.92
N LEU A 285 -23.72 1.62 -7.96
CA LEU A 285 -24.80 1.12 -8.81
C LEU A 285 -24.30 1.04 -10.27
N PRO A 286 -24.56 -0.05 -11.01
CA PRO A 286 -24.09 -0.22 -12.38
C PRO A 286 -24.47 0.96 -13.28
N MET A 287 -23.64 1.31 -14.26
CA MET A 287 -23.88 2.45 -15.15
C MET A 287 -25.26 2.37 -15.87
N TRP A 288 -25.74 1.17 -16.16
CA TRP A 288 -27.06 0.96 -16.77
C TRP A 288 -28.22 1.38 -15.88
N PHE A 289 -28.09 1.28 -14.55
CA PHE A 289 -29.11 1.76 -13.61
C PHE A 289 -29.38 3.25 -13.84
N TRP A 290 -28.32 4.06 -13.98
CA TRP A 290 -28.42 5.50 -14.24
C TRP A 290 -29.02 5.80 -15.61
N PHE A 291 -28.71 4.98 -16.62
CA PHE A 291 -29.32 5.09 -17.94
C PHE A 291 -30.84 4.89 -17.89
N PHE A 292 -31.30 3.83 -17.20
CA PHE A 292 -32.75 3.60 -17.00
C PHE A 292 -33.41 4.71 -16.18
N LEU A 293 -32.73 5.23 -15.16
CA LEU A 293 -33.23 6.33 -14.34
C LEU A 293 -33.43 7.62 -15.17
N VAL A 294 -32.49 7.94 -16.07
CA VAL A 294 -32.62 9.09 -16.98
C VAL A 294 -33.78 8.89 -17.97
N ILE A 295 -33.92 7.70 -18.55
CA ILE A 295 -35.05 7.38 -19.45
C ILE A 295 -36.38 7.52 -18.71
N LEU A 296 -36.48 6.97 -17.50
CA LEU A 296 -37.69 7.06 -16.68
C LEU A 296 -38.03 8.53 -16.36
N LEU A 297 -37.02 9.33 -16.01
CA LEU A 297 -37.19 10.75 -15.74
C LEU A 297 -37.69 11.50 -16.98
N LEU A 298 -37.10 11.26 -18.16
CA LEU A 298 -37.57 11.86 -19.42
C LEU A 298 -38.99 11.44 -19.78
N ALA A 299 -39.32 10.15 -19.64
CA ALA A 299 -40.65 9.62 -19.89
C ALA A 299 -41.69 10.23 -18.94
N PHE A 300 -41.35 10.39 -17.67
CA PHE A 300 -42.18 11.05 -16.67
C PHE A 300 -42.45 12.52 -17.03
N HIS A 301 -41.41 13.28 -17.41
CA HIS A 301 -41.58 14.68 -17.82
C HIS A 301 -42.36 14.81 -19.13
N ALA A 302 -42.14 13.91 -20.10
CA ALA A 302 -42.94 13.88 -21.33
C ALA A 302 -44.41 13.57 -21.06
N PHE A 303 -44.69 12.67 -20.10
CA PHE A 303 -46.05 12.36 -19.66
C PHE A 303 -46.71 13.57 -18.96
N LEU A 304 -45.99 14.25 -18.06
CA LEU A 304 -46.48 15.49 -17.43
C LEU A 304 -46.75 16.59 -18.46
N ALA A 305 -45.84 16.80 -19.41
CA ALA A 305 -46.02 17.76 -20.49
C ALA A 305 -47.25 17.41 -21.35
N LYS A 306 -47.45 16.14 -21.66
CA LYS A 306 -48.64 15.66 -22.37
C LYS A 306 -49.93 15.93 -21.60
N LEU A 307 -49.94 15.70 -20.28
CA LEU A 307 -51.09 15.99 -19.42
C LEU A 307 -51.41 17.48 -19.40
N LEU A 308 -50.42 18.33 -19.10
CA LEU A 308 -50.58 19.78 -19.08
C LEU A 308 -51.04 20.33 -20.43
N TRP A 309 -50.46 19.84 -21.52
CA TRP A 309 -50.87 20.20 -22.87
C TRP A 309 -52.30 19.76 -23.18
N SER A 310 -52.72 18.58 -22.70
CA SER A 310 -54.08 18.09 -22.90
C SER A 310 -55.12 18.89 -22.10
N GLU A 311 -54.79 19.33 -20.89
CA GLU A 311 -55.65 20.21 -20.08
C GLU A 311 -55.72 21.62 -20.68
N TRP A 312 -54.57 22.19 -21.08
CA TRP A 312 -54.52 23.49 -21.73
C TRP A 312 -55.30 23.52 -23.06
N ARG A 313 -55.17 22.47 -23.88
CA ARG A 313 -55.90 22.36 -25.16
C ARG A 313 -57.41 22.12 -24.96
N LYS A 314 -57.83 21.48 -23.87
CA LYS A 314 -59.25 21.27 -23.56
C LYS A 314 -59.98 22.54 -23.14
N GLY A 315 -59.28 23.60 -22.72
CA GLY A 315 -59.86 24.93 -22.58
C GLY A 315 -61.03 25.06 -21.60
N ASP A 316 -61.25 24.09 -20.70
CA ASP A 316 -62.31 24.17 -19.69
C ASP A 316 -61.86 25.03 -18.50
N MET A 317 -61.79 26.34 -18.73
CA MET A 317 -61.91 27.37 -17.69
C MET A 317 -63.39 27.56 -17.30
N THR A 318 -64.20 26.50 -17.23
CA THR A 318 -65.49 26.59 -16.56
C THR A 318 -65.30 26.19 -15.10
N PRO A 319 -65.51 27.10 -14.14
CA PRO A 319 -65.48 26.72 -12.73
C PRO A 319 -66.54 25.64 -12.54
N TYR A 320 -66.16 24.52 -11.93
CA TYR A 320 -67.06 23.42 -11.60
C TYR A 320 -68.21 23.97 -10.75
N ASN A 321 -69.34 24.30 -11.40
CA ASN A 321 -70.51 24.88 -10.75
C ASN A 321 -71.61 23.81 -10.66
N PRO A 322 -71.77 23.14 -9.50
CA PRO A 322 -72.71 22.04 -9.33
C PRO A 322 -74.19 22.45 -9.49
N TYR A 323 -74.51 23.75 -9.56
CA TYR A 323 -75.88 24.25 -9.59
C TYR A 323 -76.56 24.23 -10.97
N LEU A 324 -75.83 23.98 -12.08
CA LEU A 324 -76.41 24.00 -13.44
C LEU A 324 -77.08 22.68 -13.87
N ARG A 325 -76.98 21.62 -13.07
CA ARG A 325 -77.58 20.30 -13.42
C ARG A 325 -79.07 20.19 -13.07
N ASN A 326 -79.61 21.07 -12.23
CA ASN A 326 -81.00 20.96 -11.75
C ASN A 326 -82.09 21.53 -12.68
N ARG A 327 -81.74 22.14 -13.83
CA ARG A 327 -82.76 22.75 -14.72
C ARG A 327 -83.28 21.85 -15.85
N TYR A 328 -82.68 20.68 -16.09
CA TYR A 328 -83.09 19.79 -17.18
C TYR A 328 -83.86 18.53 -16.73
N SER A 329 -84.24 18.43 -15.45
CA SER A 329 -85.01 17.28 -14.93
C SER A 329 -86.47 17.59 -14.58
N SER A 330 -87.01 18.75 -14.96
CA SER A 330 -88.36 19.20 -14.53
C SER A 330 -89.37 19.45 -15.67
N SER A 331 -89.11 19.05 -16.91
CA SER A 331 -90.08 19.26 -18.01
C SER A 331 -90.48 17.94 -18.68
N HIS A 332 -91.14 17.07 -17.92
CA HIS A 332 -92.08 16.08 -18.45
C HIS A 332 -93.01 15.62 -17.34
N SER A 333 -94.18 16.26 -17.22
CA SER A 333 -95.38 15.70 -16.59
C SER A 333 -96.60 16.54 -16.99
N TYR A 334 -97.60 15.82 -17.51
CA TYR A 334 -98.96 16.21 -17.94
C TYR A 334 -99.15 16.72 -19.36
#